data_AF-A0A1V9DYF4-F1
#
_entry.id   AF-A0A1V9DYF4-F1
#
_cell.length_a   1.000
_cell.length_b   1.000
_cell.length_c   1.000
_cell.angle_alpha   90.00
_cell.angle_beta   90.00
_cell.angle_gamma   90.00
#
_symmetry.space_group_name_H-M   'P 1'
#
loop_
_entity.id
_entity.type
_entity.pdbx_description
1 polymer ?
#
loop_
_entity_poly.entity_id
_entity_poly.type
_entity_poly.pdbx_seq_one_letter_code
_entity_poly.pdbx_strand_id
1 'polypeptide(L)'
;MRLKYVMFGFILSLLGCREHHFDKSDFVGVWQAVDGARITIKADGTCVLQGLNNSIVSMAKDTTEKLNADGSWKIINNVNNGITGGVSTGLEITYTLMNRDGKGGIEFYLSGQGFSENRPPWDLFIWKGDPDEMIKYKFVKQ
;
A
#
# COMPACT_ATOMS: atom_id res chain seq x y z
N MET A 1 14.26 -38.95 -49.51
CA MET A 1 14.31 -39.21 -48.05
C MET A 1 14.71 -37.89 -47.38
N ARG A 2 13.85 -37.11 -46.70
CA ARG A 2 13.08 -37.34 -45.44
C ARG A 2 13.93 -37.76 -44.24
N LEU A 3 14.29 -36.79 -43.40
CA LEU A 3 14.24 -36.79 -41.92
C LEU A 3 14.63 -35.35 -41.45
N LYS A 4 13.72 -34.39 -41.24
CA LYS A 4 12.91 -34.14 -40.03
C LYS A 4 13.66 -34.35 -38.71
N TYR A 5 14.27 -33.30 -38.17
CA TYR A 5 14.30 -33.05 -36.72
C TYR A 5 14.13 -31.55 -36.43
N VAL A 6 12.91 -31.24 -35.99
CA VAL A 6 12.56 -30.05 -35.23
C VAL A 6 13.23 -30.20 -33.86
N MET A 7 14.04 -29.23 -33.45
CA MET A 7 14.23 -28.95 -32.02
C MET A 7 14.35 -27.43 -31.83
N PHE A 8 13.22 -26.80 -32.06
CA PHE A 8 12.93 -25.45 -31.59
C PHE A 8 12.59 -25.57 -30.10
N GLY A 9 13.27 -24.80 -29.26
CA GLY A 9 12.80 -24.52 -27.90
C GLY A 9 13.67 -25.11 -26.78
N PHE A 10 14.49 -24.26 -26.17
CA PHE A 10 14.36 -23.92 -24.75
C PHE A 10 15.24 -22.70 -24.42
N ILE A 11 14.86 -21.51 -24.90
CA ILE A 11 15.40 -20.24 -24.38
C ILE A 11 14.20 -19.40 -23.97
N LEU A 12 13.55 -19.76 -22.87
CA LEU A 12 12.40 -19.00 -22.35
C LEU A 12 12.15 -19.31 -20.87
N SER A 13 13.08 -18.94 -19.99
CA SER A 13 12.80 -18.89 -18.54
C SER A 13 13.85 -18.12 -17.71
N LEU A 14 14.45 -17.06 -18.27
CA LEU A 14 15.21 -16.08 -17.48
C LEU A 14 14.63 -14.67 -17.61
N LEU A 15 13.31 -14.55 -17.73
CA LEU A 15 12.65 -13.35 -17.25
C LEU A 15 12.69 -13.43 -15.72
N GLY A 16 13.84 -13.03 -15.16
CA GLY A 16 13.95 -12.81 -13.72
C GLY A 16 12.78 -11.94 -13.29
N CYS A 17 12.07 -12.37 -12.24
CA CYS A 17 11.15 -11.49 -11.52
C CYS A 17 11.95 -10.28 -11.07
N ARG A 18 11.92 -9.19 -11.85
CA ARG A 18 12.51 -7.93 -11.47
C ARG A 18 11.58 -7.38 -10.38
N GLU A 19 12.07 -7.39 -9.15
CA GLU A 19 11.36 -6.77 -8.03
C GLU A 19 11.05 -5.33 -8.41
N HIS A 20 9.79 -4.93 -8.22
CA HIS A 20 9.36 -3.59 -8.56
C HIS A 20 9.95 -2.61 -7.55
N HIS A 21 10.83 -1.72 -8.00
CA HIS A 21 11.38 -0.67 -7.16
C HIS A 21 10.44 0.53 -7.21
N PHE A 22 9.79 0.81 -6.07
CA PHE A 22 8.87 1.93 -5.94
C PHE A 22 9.62 3.24 -5.71
N ASP A 23 9.18 4.31 -6.37
CA ASP A 23 9.65 5.67 -6.15
C ASP A 23 8.50 6.60 -5.73
N LYS A 24 8.82 7.88 -5.50
CA LYS A 24 7.82 8.85 -5.02
C LYS A 24 6.63 9.00 -5.98
N SER A 25 6.85 8.91 -7.28
CA SER A 25 5.82 9.12 -8.30
C SER A 25 4.75 8.01 -8.28
N ASP A 26 5.11 6.81 -7.85
CA ASP A 26 4.17 5.71 -7.67
C ASP A 26 3.11 6.02 -6.62
N PHE A 27 3.45 6.82 -5.59
CA PHE A 27 2.54 7.18 -4.51
C PHE A 27 1.78 8.49 -4.74
N VAL A 28 2.35 9.44 -5.47
CA VAL A 28 1.69 10.74 -5.71
C VAL A 28 0.35 10.55 -6.42
N GLY A 29 -0.71 11.15 -5.89
CA GLY A 29 -2.08 11.03 -6.39
C GLY A 29 -3.13 10.96 -5.28
N VAL A 30 -4.36 10.64 -5.68
CA VAL A 30 -5.49 10.43 -4.75
C VAL A 30 -5.73 8.93 -4.62
N TRP A 31 -5.74 8.45 -3.38
CA TRP A 31 -6.05 7.07 -3.02
C TRP A 31 -7.37 7.07 -2.27
N GLN A 32 -8.32 6.24 -2.69
CA GLN A 32 -9.67 6.22 -2.13
C GLN A 32 -10.06 4.82 -1.68
N ALA A 33 -10.58 4.72 -0.46
CA ALA A 33 -11.18 3.50 0.07
C ALA A 33 -12.66 3.37 -0.33
N VAL A 34 -13.21 2.17 -0.18
CA VAL A 34 -14.60 1.84 -0.56
C VAL A 34 -15.64 2.68 0.20
N ASP A 35 -15.36 3.05 1.45
CA ASP A 35 -16.24 3.87 2.29
C ASP A 35 -16.11 5.38 2.02
N GLY A 36 -15.29 5.78 1.04
CA GLY A 36 -15.06 7.16 0.66
C GLY A 36 -13.93 7.86 1.41
N ALA A 37 -13.21 7.20 2.34
CA ALA A 37 -12.00 7.77 2.92
C ALA A 37 -10.94 8.01 1.84
N ARG A 38 -10.18 9.10 1.97
CA ARG A 38 -9.19 9.53 0.97
C ARG A 38 -7.86 9.89 1.58
N ILE A 39 -6.81 9.60 0.82
CA ILE A 39 -5.44 10.05 1.05
C ILE A 39 -4.98 10.77 -0.20
N THR A 40 -4.68 12.06 -0.09
CA THR A 40 -4.07 12.82 -1.19
C THR A 40 -2.59 12.97 -0.89
N ILE A 41 -1.73 12.36 -1.72
CA ILE A 41 -0.27 12.39 -1.60
C ILE A 41 0.29 13.36 -2.63
N LYS A 42 1.02 14.38 -2.16
CA LYS A 42 1.59 15.43 -3.03
C LYS A 42 3.10 15.22 -3.22
N ALA A 43 3.61 15.63 -4.37
CA ALA A 43 5.03 15.48 -4.73
C ALA A 43 5.99 16.26 -3.81
N ASP A 44 5.49 17.30 -3.13
CA ASP A 44 6.26 18.12 -2.19
C ASP A 44 6.53 17.44 -0.83
N GLY A 45 6.05 16.21 -0.64
CA GLY A 45 6.21 15.47 0.61
C GLY A 45 5.09 15.70 1.63
N THR A 46 4.06 16.49 1.29
CA THR A 46 2.86 16.68 2.11
C THR A 46 1.72 15.75 1.68
N CYS A 47 0.79 15.49 2.59
CA CYS A 47 -0.41 14.72 2.31
C CYS A 47 -1.62 15.24 3.10
N VAL A 48 -2.82 14.86 2.65
CA VAL A 48 -4.08 15.13 3.34
C VAL A 48 -4.81 13.80 3.56
N LEU A 49 -5.16 13.53 4.81
CA LEU A 49 -6.05 12.43 5.22
C LEU A 49 -7.47 12.98 5.37
N GLN A 50 -8.45 12.31 4.77
CA GLN A 50 -9.85 12.73 4.83
C GLN A 50 -10.76 11.53 5.10
N GLY A 51 -11.56 11.64 6.15
CA GLY A 51 -12.64 10.69 6.43
C GLY A 51 -12.20 9.30 6.90
N LEU A 52 -10.94 9.12 7.30
CA LEU A 52 -10.41 7.81 7.71
C LEU A 52 -10.96 7.42 9.08
N ASN A 53 -11.66 6.29 9.17
CA ASN A 53 -12.28 5.89 10.44
C ASN A 53 -11.21 5.61 11.52
N ASN A 54 -11.36 6.20 12.71
CA ASN A 54 -10.41 6.04 13.82
C ASN A 54 -10.26 4.59 14.29
N SER A 55 -11.27 3.74 14.11
CA SER A 55 -11.19 2.30 14.42
C SER A 55 -10.20 1.55 13.54
N ILE A 56 -9.80 2.12 12.41
CA ILE A 56 -8.83 1.51 11.50
C ILE A 56 -7.39 1.90 11.85
N VAL A 57 -7.18 3.13 12.33
CA VAL A 57 -5.82 3.70 12.52
C VAL A 57 -5.42 3.94 13.97
N SER A 58 -6.34 3.77 14.91
CA SER A 58 -6.07 4.00 16.32
C SER A 58 -6.63 2.88 17.18
N MET A 59 -6.03 2.69 18.35
CA MET A 59 -6.62 1.88 19.42
C MET A 59 -7.83 2.58 20.09
N ALA A 60 -8.29 3.73 19.57
CA ALA A 60 -9.39 4.45 20.17
C ALA A 60 -10.69 3.64 20.05
N LYS A 61 -11.42 3.57 21.17
CA LYS A 61 -12.64 2.76 21.29
C LYS A 61 -13.84 3.34 20.55
N ASP A 62 -13.78 4.61 20.14
CA ASP A 62 -14.87 5.23 19.39
C ASP A 62 -14.73 4.96 17.89
N THR A 63 -15.69 4.21 17.37
CA THR A 63 -15.71 3.69 16.00
C THR A 63 -16.38 4.63 15.01
N THR A 64 -16.88 5.78 15.46
CA THR A 64 -17.64 6.73 14.63
C THR A 64 -16.85 7.96 14.23
N GLU A 65 -15.80 8.32 14.98
CA GLU A 65 -14.95 9.45 14.65
C GLU A 65 -14.10 9.18 13.40
N LYS A 66 -13.98 10.22 12.57
CA LYS A 66 -13.16 10.20 11.35
C LYS A 66 -11.96 11.13 11.50
N LEU A 67 -10.77 10.59 11.26
CA LEU A 67 -9.55 11.35 11.12
C LEU A 67 -9.59 12.19 9.84
N ASN A 68 -9.40 13.48 10.02
CA ASN A 68 -9.11 14.45 8.97
C ASN A 68 -7.87 15.23 9.41
N ALA A 69 -6.79 15.19 8.64
CA ALA A 69 -5.53 15.80 9.04
C ALA A 69 -4.63 16.11 7.85
N ASP A 70 -3.85 17.18 7.99
CA ASP A 70 -2.69 17.42 7.15
C ASP A 70 -1.47 16.71 7.73
N GLY A 71 -0.59 16.24 6.86
CA GLY A 71 0.59 15.49 7.25
C GLY A 71 1.74 15.58 6.24
N SER A 72 2.81 14.88 6.57
CA SER A 72 3.93 14.58 5.68
C SER A 72 4.03 13.08 5.43
N TRP A 73 4.66 12.70 4.33
CA TRP A 73 4.83 11.29 3.97
C TRP A 73 6.25 10.97 3.53
N LYS A 74 6.63 9.70 3.69
CA LYS A 74 7.88 9.13 3.16
C LYS A 74 7.68 7.66 2.77
N ILE A 75 8.51 7.21 1.84
CA ILE A 75 8.61 5.78 1.52
C ILE A 75 9.42 5.11 2.63
N ILE A 76 8.94 3.95 3.09
CA ILE A 76 9.65 3.10 4.04
C ILE A 76 9.94 1.75 3.38
N ASN A 77 11.11 1.19 3.67
CA ASN A 77 11.56 -0.10 3.15
C ASN A 77 11.70 -1.10 4.30
N ASN A 78 11.76 -2.39 3.96
CA ASN A 78 11.78 -3.50 4.91
C ASN A 78 10.54 -3.52 5.83
N VAL A 79 9.39 -3.06 5.32
CA VAL A 79 8.13 -3.20 6.07
C VAL A 79 7.77 -4.67 6.14
N ASN A 80 7.45 -5.14 7.34
CA ASN A 80 6.90 -6.47 7.52
C ASN A 80 5.38 -6.40 7.37
N ASN A 81 4.86 -6.81 6.21
CA ASN A 81 3.41 -6.88 6.00
C ASN A 81 2.79 -8.13 6.68
N GLY A 82 3.58 -8.95 7.37
CA GLY A 82 3.13 -10.05 8.23
C GLY A 82 2.89 -11.37 7.52
N ILE A 83 2.43 -11.37 6.25
CA ILE A 83 1.74 -12.56 5.73
C ILE A 83 2.26 -13.03 4.38
N THR A 84 2.18 -12.23 3.30
CA THR A 84 2.71 -12.66 2.00
C THR A 84 2.68 -11.55 0.97
N GLY A 85 3.66 -11.61 0.09
CA GLY A 85 3.84 -10.78 -1.08
C GLY A 85 5.09 -9.96 -0.88
N GLY A 86 6.17 -10.34 -1.58
CA GLY A 86 7.52 -9.81 -1.42
C GLY A 86 7.70 -8.35 -1.81
N VAL A 87 6.71 -7.49 -1.51
CA VAL A 87 6.82 -6.06 -1.51
C VAL A 87 7.15 -5.63 -0.08
N SER A 88 8.42 -5.32 0.15
CA SER A 88 8.90 -4.80 1.42
C SER A 88 8.88 -3.26 1.46
N THR A 89 8.14 -2.63 0.56
CA THR A 89 7.98 -1.17 0.52
C THR A 89 6.60 -0.78 1.03
N GLY A 90 6.55 0.31 1.80
CA GLY A 90 5.34 0.92 2.29
C GLY A 90 5.43 2.44 2.32
N LEU A 91 4.42 3.06 2.93
CA LEU A 91 4.29 4.50 3.06
C LEU A 91 4.05 4.85 4.53
N GLU A 92 4.90 5.68 5.12
CA GLU A 92 4.65 6.26 6.44
C GLU A 92 4.04 7.65 6.26
N ILE A 93 2.92 7.90 6.94
CA ILE A 93 2.30 9.22 7.07
C ILE A 93 2.41 9.69 8.51
N THR A 94 2.98 10.87 8.73
CA THR A 94 2.96 11.58 10.01
C THR A 94 2.00 12.76 9.93
N TYR A 95 1.11 12.92 10.90
CA TYR A 95 0.10 13.98 10.91
C TYR A 95 -0.06 14.63 12.28
N THR A 96 -0.65 15.82 12.31
CA THR A 96 -0.91 16.55 13.56
C THR A 96 -2.30 16.22 14.08
N LEU A 97 -2.43 15.95 15.38
CA LEU A 97 -3.73 15.76 16.02
C LEU A 97 -4.35 17.13 16.30
N MET A 98 -5.55 17.41 15.78
CA MET A 98 -6.15 18.76 15.92
C MET A 98 -6.44 19.17 17.38
N ASN A 99 -6.64 18.20 18.29
CA ASN A 99 -7.10 18.47 19.66
C ASN A 99 -6.07 18.10 20.74
N ARG A 100 -4.85 17.72 20.35
CA ARG A 100 -3.74 17.38 21.26
C ARG A 100 -2.47 17.89 20.59
N ASP A 101 -1.55 18.51 21.32
CA ASP A 101 -0.23 18.91 20.81
C ASP A 101 0.67 17.69 20.50
N GLY A 102 0.11 16.66 19.86
CA GLY A 102 0.71 15.39 19.55
C GLY A 102 0.67 15.12 18.05
N LYS A 103 1.56 14.23 17.63
CA LYS A 103 1.62 13.72 16.27
C LYS A 103 1.11 12.29 16.24
N GLY A 104 0.37 11.94 15.19
CA GLY A 104 0.04 10.57 14.85
C GLY A 104 0.92 10.07 13.72
N GLY A 105 1.09 8.74 13.66
CA GLY A 105 1.77 8.04 12.57
C GLY A 105 0.90 6.91 12.06
N ILE A 106 0.85 6.71 10.74
CA ILE A 106 0.22 5.54 10.11
C ILE A 106 1.22 4.95 9.11
N GLU A 107 1.44 3.65 9.18
CA GLU A 107 2.16 2.89 8.17
C GLU A 107 1.15 2.21 7.25
N PHE A 108 1.26 2.47 5.95
CA PHE A 108 0.52 1.78 4.91
C PHE A 108 1.43 0.78 4.20
N TYR A 109 0.88 -0.38 3.91
CA TYR A 109 1.51 -1.43 3.14
C TYR A 109 1.03 -1.40 1.69
N LEU A 110 1.77 -2.07 0.81
CA LEU A 110 1.41 -2.26 -0.58
C LEU A 110 0.95 -3.68 -0.84
N SER A 111 -0.16 -3.82 -1.56
CA SER A 111 -0.61 -5.10 -2.11
C SER A 111 -0.90 -4.96 -3.59
N GLY A 112 -0.45 -5.93 -4.37
CA GLY A 112 -0.75 -6.05 -5.79
C GLY A 112 -1.74 -7.16 -6.10
N GLN A 113 -1.71 -7.62 -7.34
CA GLN A 113 -2.54 -8.70 -7.89
C GLN A 113 -1.81 -10.05 -7.91
N GLY A 114 -2.60 -11.11 -8.09
CA GLY A 114 -2.13 -12.50 -8.20
C GLY A 114 -1.91 -13.17 -6.85
N PHE A 115 -1.56 -14.45 -6.87
CA PHE A 115 -1.42 -15.29 -5.67
C PHE A 115 -0.42 -14.72 -4.65
N SER A 116 0.67 -14.13 -5.13
CA SER A 116 1.70 -13.51 -4.28
C SER A 116 1.50 -12.01 -4.09
N GLU A 117 0.40 -11.43 -4.59
CA GLU A 117 0.08 -9.99 -4.45
C GLU A 117 1.25 -9.03 -4.75
N ASN A 118 2.11 -9.39 -5.70
CA ASN A 118 3.35 -8.67 -6.02
C ASN A 118 3.39 -8.20 -7.48
N ARG A 119 2.21 -7.93 -8.06
CA ARG A 119 2.06 -7.44 -9.43
C ARG A 119 1.14 -6.22 -9.46
N PRO A 120 1.35 -5.25 -10.36
CA PRO A 120 0.43 -4.13 -10.52
C PRO A 120 -0.98 -4.59 -11.01
N PRO A 121 -2.03 -3.75 -10.85
CA PRO A 121 -2.04 -2.48 -10.10
C PRO A 121 -1.83 -2.68 -8.59
N TRP A 122 -1.26 -1.64 -7.98
CA TRP A 122 -0.91 -1.60 -6.56
C TRP A 122 -1.96 -0.83 -5.77
N ASP A 123 -2.37 -1.39 -4.63
CA ASP A 123 -3.24 -0.77 -3.63
C ASP A 123 -2.41 -0.42 -2.39
N LEU A 124 -2.72 0.72 -1.76
CA LEU A 124 -2.31 0.95 -0.37
C LEU A 124 -3.27 0.22 0.56
N PHE A 125 -2.78 -0.36 1.65
CA PHE A 125 -3.66 -0.95 2.64
C PHE A 125 -3.11 -0.87 4.06
N ILE A 126 -4.01 -1.03 5.01
CA ILE A 126 -3.73 -1.29 6.42
C ILE A 126 -4.53 -2.52 6.86
N TRP A 127 -3.97 -3.28 7.80
CA TRP A 127 -4.67 -4.42 8.37
C TRP A 127 -5.86 -3.93 9.19
N LYS A 128 -7.02 -4.52 8.95
CA LYS A 128 -8.21 -4.27 9.74
C LYS A 128 -8.30 -5.37 10.81
N GLY A 129 -7.92 -5.02 12.04
CA GLY A 129 -7.88 -5.99 13.14
C GLY A 129 -6.57 -6.78 13.14
N ASP A 130 -6.66 -8.07 13.49
CA ASP A 130 -5.51 -8.97 13.52
C ASP A 130 -5.04 -9.28 12.08
N PRO A 131 -3.75 -9.10 11.74
CA PRO A 131 -3.22 -9.51 10.44
C PRO A 131 -3.61 -10.94 10.07
N ASP A 132 -3.62 -11.89 11.01
CA ASP A 132 -3.89 -13.30 10.75
C ASP A 132 -5.32 -13.54 10.18
N GLU A 133 -6.25 -12.62 10.40
CA GLU A 133 -7.59 -12.65 9.80
C GLU A 133 -7.59 -12.29 8.31
N MET A 134 -6.47 -11.76 7.80
CA MET A 134 -6.25 -11.42 6.39
C MET A 134 -7.19 -10.37 5.83
N ILE A 135 -7.74 -9.50 6.69
CA ILE A 135 -8.69 -8.46 6.29
C ILE A 135 -7.94 -7.15 6.03
N LYS A 136 -7.89 -6.74 4.75
CA LYS A 136 -7.23 -5.50 4.31
C LYS A 136 -8.24 -4.37 4.16
N TYR A 137 -7.97 -3.23 4.80
CA TYR A 137 -8.63 -1.98 4.47
C TYR A 137 -7.82 -1.26 3.39
N LYS A 138 -8.33 -1.32 2.15
CA LYS A 138 -7.60 -0.92 0.95
C LYS A 138 -7.99 0.48 0.46
N PHE A 139 -7.01 1.16 -0.11
CA PHE A 139 -7.18 2.36 -0.90
C PHE A 139 -6.66 2.13 -2.31
N VAL A 140 -7.49 2.47 -3.29
CA VAL A 140 -7.19 2.32 -4.72
C VAL A 140 -6.86 3.69 -5.29
N LYS A 141 -5.79 3.78 -6.06
CA LYS A 141 -5.40 5.01 -6.76
C LYS A 141 -6.46 5.38 -7.80
N GLN A 142 -6.92 6.62 -7.80
CA GLN A 142 -7.92 7.18 -8.73
C GLN A 142 -7.29 7.71 -10.00
#